data_AF-A0A454CSC4-F1
#
_entry.id   AF-A0A454CSC4-F1
#
_cell.length_a   1.000
_cell.length_b   1.000
_cell.length_c   1.000
_cell.angle_alpha   90.00
_cell.angle_beta   90.00
_cell.angle_gamma   90.00
#
_symmetry.space_group_name_H-M   'P 1'
#
loop_
_entity.id
_entity.type
_entity.pdbx_description
1 polymer ?
#
loop_
_entity_poly.entity_id
_entity_poly.type
_entity_poly.pdbx_seq_one_letter_code
_entity_poly.pdbx_strand_id
1 'polypeptide(L)' 'MIIIKAQQFRTQEQNKEDALNRLQALIQSASRQEKKRIKTKPTRASQRRRLDSKTKQATKKQQRQKVLY' A
#
# COMPACT_ATOMS: atom_id res chain seq x y z
N MET A 1 22.34 11.56 -18.16
CA MET A 1 21.98 11.58 -19.60
C MET A 1 21.34 10.24 -19.94
N ILE A 2 20.16 10.23 -20.55
CA ILE A 2 19.46 8.98 -20.93
C ILE A 2 19.81 8.68 -22.39
N ILE A 3 20.39 7.51 -22.65
CA ILE A 3 20.78 7.06 -23.98
C ILE A 3 19.88 5.89 -24.35
N ILE A 4 19.06 6.04 -25.41
CA ILE A 4 18.17 4.98 -25.92
C ILE A 4 18.72 4.51 -27.26
N LYS A 5 19.12 3.24 -27.33
CA LYS A 5 19.55 2.59 -28.57
C LYS A 5 18.39 1.80 -29.17
N ALA A 6 17.98 2.15 -30.39
CA ALA A 6 16.98 1.42 -31.17
C ALA A 6 17.65 0.82 -32.42
N GLN A 7 17.72 -0.51 -32.45
CA GLN A 7 18.39 -1.31 -33.49
C GLN A 7 17.59 -2.58 -33.81
N GLN A 8 16.27 -2.51 -33.62
CA GLN A 8 15.37 -3.66 -33.69
C GLN A 8 14.85 -3.90 -35.11
N PHE A 9 14.82 -2.86 -35.94
CA PHE A 9 14.32 -2.90 -37.30
C PHE A 9 15.43 -2.63 -38.31
N ARG A 10 15.19 -3.04 -39.57
CA ARG A 10 16.12 -2.80 -40.67
C ARG A 10 16.13 -1.34 -41.16
N THR A 11 15.03 -0.61 -40.97
CA THR A 11 14.91 0.78 -41.45
C THR A 11 15.16 1.78 -40.33
N GLN A 12 15.73 2.93 -40.67
CA GLN A 12 16.00 4.00 -39.70
C GLN A 12 14.71 4.59 -39.14
N GLU A 13 13.68 4.72 -39.97
CA GLU A 13 12.40 5.33 -39.59
C GLU A 13 11.69 4.50 -38.51
N GLN A 14 11.61 3.18 -38.69
CA GLN A 14 11.06 2.28 -37.68
C GLN A 14 11.86 2.30 -36.37
N ASN A 15 13.20 2.36 -36.47
CA ASN A 15 14.04 2.48 -35.27
C ASN A 15 13.85 3.83 -34.56
N LYS A 16 13.62 4.92 -35.30
CA LYS A 16 13.36 6.24 -34.74
C LYS A 16 12.01 6.25 -34.00
N GLU A 17 10.99 5.64 -34.59
CA GLU A 17 9.67 5.52 -33.99
C GLU A 17 9.69 4.65 -32.72
N ASP A 18 10.40 3.52 -32.74
CA ASP A 18 10.62 2.68 -31.55
C ASP A 18 11.35 3.43 -30.42
N ALA A 19 12.41 4.18 -30.75
CA ALA A 19 13.13 4.99 -29.76
C ALA A 19 12.23 6.03 -29.10
N LEU A 20 11.37 6.70 -29.89
CA LEU A 20 10.40 7.67 -29.39
C LEU A 20 9.35 7.03 -28.48
N ASN A 21 8.81 5.89 -28.88
CA ASN A 21 7.83 5.15 -28.08
C ASN A 21 8.41 4.69 -26.75
N ARG A 22 9.64 4.19 -26.74
CA ARG A 22 10.36 3.80 -25.51
C ARG A 22 10.63 5.00 -24.61
N LEU A 23 11.04 6.13 -25.18
CA LEU A 23 11.26 7.36 -24.43
C LEU A 23 9.96 7.83 -23.78
N GLN A 24 8.85 7.82 -24.53
CA GLN A 24 7.55 8.20 -24.03
C GLN A 24 7.10 7.30 -22.88
N ALA A 25 7.22 5.98 -23.03
CA ALA A 25 6.90 5.01 -21.99
C ALA A 25 7.74 5.23 -20.72
N LEU A 26 9.04 5.48 -20.89
CA LEU A 26 9.95 5.78 -19.78
C LEU A 26 9.52 7.04 -19.03
N ILE A 27 9.23 8.13 -19.75
CA ILE A 27 8.74 9.38 -19.16
C ILE A 27 7.42 9.16 -18.44
N GLN A 28 6.45 8.46 -19.05
CA GLN A 28 5.16 8.19 -18.42
C GLN A 28 5.30 7.37 -17.13
N SER A 29 6.19 6.37 -17.13
CA SER A 29 6.45 5.55 -15.95
C SER A 29 7.12 6.36 -14.83
N ALA A 30 8.10 7.20 -15.17
CA ALA A 30 8.84 8.02 -14.21
C ALA A 30 8.01 9.18 -13.66
N SER A 31 7.10 9.74 -14.47
CA SER A 31 6.19 10.82 -14.07
C SER A 31 4.97 10.31 -13.29
N ARG A 32 4.78 9.00 -13.16
CA ARG A 32 3.65 8.44 -12.41
C ARG A 32 3.88 8.63 -10.91
N GLN A 33 3.21 9.64 -10.35
CA GLN A 33 3.20 9.84 -8.91
C GLN A 33 2.23 8.84 -8.24
N GLU A 34 2.76 7.97 -7.39
CA GLU A 34 1.93 7.10 -6.57
C GLU A 34 1.18 7.91 -5.51
N LYS A 35 -0.12 7.65 -5.36
CA LYS A 35 -0.91 8.25 -4.28
C LYS A 35 -0.35 7.77 -2.95
N LYS A 36 -0.04 8.73 -2.06
CA LYS A 36 0.41 8.43 -0.70
C LYS A 36 -0.60 7.52 0.00
N ARG A 37 -0.12 6.40 0.53
CA ARG A 37 -0.93 5.50 1.35
C ARG A 37 -1.39 6.21 2.63
N ILE A 38 -2.70 6.27 2.83
CA ILE A 38 -3.30 6.72 4.08
C ILE A 38 -3.52 5.50 4.98
N LYS A 39 -2.99 5.55 6.21
CA LYS A 39 -3.17 4.45 7.19
C LYS A 39 -4.66 4.30 7.52
N THR A 40 -5.15 3.06 7.50
CA THR A 40 -6.53 2.74 7.90
C THR A 40 -6.67 2.80 9.41
N LYS A 41 -7.78 3.38 9.91
CA LYS A 41 -8.15 3.31 11.33
C LYS A 41 -8.56 1.87 11.70
N PRO A 42 -8.41 1.43 12.96
CA PRO A 42 -8.94 0.14 13.42
C PRO A 42 -10.45 0.03 13.15
N THR A 43 -10.89 -1.15 12.72
CA THR A 43 -12.30 -1.40 12.38
C THR A 43 -13.20 -1.27 13.62
N ARG A 44 -14.47 -0.92 13.41
CA ARG A 44 -15.48 -0.86 14.51
C ARG A 44 -15.56 -2.20 15.27
N ALA A 45 -15.49 -3.32 14.56
CA ALA A 45 -15.47 -4.65 15.16
C ALA A 45 -14.24 -4.90 16.05
N SER A 46 -13.07 -4.38 15.67
CA SER A 46 -11.87 -4.45 16.52
C SER A 46 -12.03 -3.62 17.80
N GLN A 47 -12.59 -2.42 17.69
CA GLN A 47 -12.86 -1.56 18.84
C GLN A 47 -13.85 -2.20 19.82
N ARG A 48 -14.94 -2.80 19.31
CA ARG A 48 -15.93 -3.51 20.12
C ARG A 48 -15.32 -4.71 20.85
N ARG A 49 -14.59 -5.58 20.14
CA ARG A 49 -13.88 -6.73 20.74
C ARG A 49 -12.91 -6.31 21.85
N ARG A 50 -12.20 -5.19 21.69
CA ARG A 50 -11.30 -4.65 22.72
C ARG A 50 -12.07 -4.25 23.99
N LEU A 51 -13.20 -3.56 23.84
CA LEU A 51 -14.05 -3.17 24.96
C LEU A 51 -14.66 -4.39 25.66
N ASP A 52 -15.21 -5.33 24.89
CA ASP A 52 -15.79 -6.56 25.44
C ASP A 52 -14.75 -7.37 26.22
N SER A 53 -13.53 -7.47 25.68
CA SER A 53 -12.41 -8.14 26.36
C SER A 53 -12.03 -7.42 27.65
N LYS A 54 -12.02 -6.08 27.65
CA LYS A 54 -11.76 -5.27 28.86
C LYS A 54 -12.82 -5.54 29.93
N THR A 55 -14.10 -5.55 29.56
CA THR A 55 -15.21 -5.84 30.48
C THR A 55 -15.13 -7.25 31.05
N LYS A 56 -14.90 -8.27 30.19
CA LYS A 56 -14.73 -9.67 30.62
C LYS A 56 -13.57 -9.84 31.62
N GLN A 57 -12.46 -9.11 31.41
CA GLN A 57 -11.36 -9.15 32.36
C GLN A 57 -11.71 -8.49 33.70
N ALA A 58 -12.43 -7.37 33.67
CA ALA A 58 -12.87 -6.69 34.89
C ALA A 58 -13.79 -7.57 35.73
N THR A 59 -14.81 -8.20 35.11
CA THR A 59 -15.72 -9.11 35.81
C THR A 59 -14.98 -10.32 36.37
N LYS A 60 -14.07 -10.93 35.59
CA LYS A 60 -13.22 -12.04 36.06
C LYS A 60 -12.36 -11.65 37.26
N LYS A 61 -11.89 -10.40 37.33
CA LYS A 61 -11.12 -9.90 38.48
C LYS A 61 -11.99 -9.67 39.71
N GLN A 62 -13.20 -9.11 39.53
CA GLN A 62 -14.16 -8.93 40.62
C GLN A 62 -14.55 -10.26 41.26
N GLN A 63 -14.84 -11.28 40.44
CA GLN A 63 -15.17 -12.63 40.92
C GLN A 63 -14.04 -13.32 41.70
N ARG A 64 -12.79 -12.86 41.56
CA ARG A 64 -11.65 -13.38 42.33
C ARG A 64 -11.50 -12.69 43.69
N GLN A 65 -12.25 -11.62 43.96
CA GLN A 65 -12.18 -10.97 45.26
C GLN A 65 -12.72 -11.92 46.33
N LYS A 66 -12.03 -11.94 47.47
CA LYS A 66 -12.36 -12.81 48.60
C LYS A 66 -13.73 -12.38 49.14
N VAL A 67 -14.69 -13.30 49.17
CA VAL A 67 -15.98 -13.04 49.82
C VAL A 67 -15.69 -12.93 51.32
N LEU A 68 -15.91 -11.74 51.88
CA LEU A 68 -15.92 -11.55 53.32
C LEU A 68 -17.29 -12.02 53.82
N TYR A 69 -17.28 -13.00 54.72
CA TYR A 69 -18.46 -13.42 55.49
C TYR A 69 -18.63 -12.50 56.69
#